data_AF-A0A834JCX6-F1
#
_entry.id   AF-A0A834JCX6-F1
#
_cell.length_a   1.000
_cell.length_b   1.000
_cell.length_c   1.000
_cell.angle_alpha   90.00
_cell.angle_beta   90.00
_cell.angle_gamma   90.00
#
_symmetry.space_group_name_H-M   'P 1'
#
loop_
_entity.id
_entity.type
_entity.pdbx_description
1 polymer ?
#
loop_
_entity_poly.entity_id
_entity_poly.type
_entity_poly.pdbx_seq_one_letter_code
_entity_poly.pdbx_strand_id
1 'polypeptide(L)'
;MILGPILTTIFLFLTIGSLSEACELDQMRYGCRIYNAQCSCGYGCKAEYRYDTNEDCKLALRGRLNDICYRSNPCLHGGSCSQISPNPGFKCRCEGTGYYGTRCEKSCPASNNLRYRGPFPYECVVI
;
A
#
# COMPACT_ATOMS: atom_id res chain seq x y z
N MET A 1 -20.50 26.97 46.60
CA MET A 1 -20.57 25.49 46.63
C MET A 1 -20.85 24.85 45.25
N ILE A 2 -20.87 25.61 44.15
CA ILE A 2 -21.26 25.10 42.81
C ILE A 2 -20.04 24.87 41.88
N LEU A 3 -18.84 25.33 42.28
CA LEU A 3 -17.64 25.25 41.43
C LEU A 3 -17.08 23.81 41.31
N GLY A 4 -17.20 23.00 42.37
CA GLY A 4 -16.79 21.60 42.41
C GLY A 4 -17.48 20.71 41.37
N PRO A 5 -18.82 20.66 41.29
CA PRO A 5 -19.52 19.84 40.31
C PRO A 5 -19.27 20.29 38.86
N ILE A 6 -19.10 21.60 38.63
CA ILE A 6 -18.77 22.14 37.30
C ILE A 6 -17.37 21.71 36.87
N LEU A 7 -16.39 21.73 37.77
CA LEU A 7 -15.04 21.26 37.45
C LEU A 7 -15.03 19.76 37.11
N THR A 8 -15.80 18.96 37.85
CA THR A 8 -15.87 17.51 37.62
C THR A 8 -16.52 17.16 36.30
N THR A 9 -17.58 17.86 35.88
CA THR A 9 -18.22 17.61 34.57
C THR A 9 -17.32 18.01 33.42
N ILE A 10 -16.61 19.14 33.53
CA ILE A 10 -15.61 19.56 32.54
C ILE A 10 -14.50 18.51 32.41
N PHE A 11 -13.98 18.00 33.55
CA PHE A 11 -12.98 16.93 33.54
C PHE A 11 -13.51 15.67 32.86
N LEU A 12 -14.76 15.30 33.12
CA LEU A 12 -15.41 14.13 32.52
C LEU A 12 -15.55 14.29 30.99
N PHE A 13 -16.00 15.44 30.51
CA PHE A 13 -16.07 15.72 29.07
C PHE A 13 -14.69 15.71 28.40
N LEU A 14 -13.66 16.26 29.05
CA LEU A 14 -12.29 16.23 28.55
C LEU A 14 -11.74 14.80 28.48
N THR A 15 -12.03 13.96 29.47
CA THR A 15 -11.63 12.53 29.46
C THR A 15 -12.37 11.71 28.41
N ILE A 16 -13.63 12.03 28.11
CA ILE A 16 -14.39 11.35 27.04
C ILE A 16 -13.83 11.75 25.68
N GLY A 17 -13.51 13.03 25.48
CA GLY A 17 -12.93 13.54 24.23
C GLY A 17 -11.52 13.01 23.92
N SER A 18 -10.74 12.65 24.95
CA SER A 18 -9.41 12.06 24.76
C SER A 18 -9.41 10.54 24.51
N LEU A 19 -10.53 9.85 24.74
CA LEU A 19 -10.68 8.41 24.53
C LEU A 19 -11.28 8.04 23.18
N SER A 20 -11.78 9.01 22.40
CA SER A 20 -12.26 8.74 21.05
C SER A 20 -11.09 8.65 20.07
N GLU A 21 -10.63 7.43 19.77
CA GLU A 21 -9.81 7.17 18.58
C GLU A 21 -10.68 7.30 17.33
N ALA A 22 -10.93 8.54 16.92
CA ALA A 22 -11.56 8.86 15.64
C ALA A 22 -10.48 9.27 14.65
N CYS A 23 -10.47 8.70 13.45
CA CYS A 23 -9.67 9.24 12.37
C CYS A 23 -10.24 10.57 11.86
N GLU A 24 -9.37 11.42 11.35
CA GLU A 24 -9.72 12.71 10.74
C GLU A 24 -10.74 12.51 9.61
N LEU A 25 -11.69 13.45 9.42
CA LEU A 25 -12.79 13.28 8.45
C LEU A 25 -12.28 12.97 7.03
N ASP A 26 -11.15 13.55 6.63
CA ASP A 26 -10.54 13.33 5.31
C ASP A 26 -9.98 11.91 5.09
N GLN A 27 -9.83 11.13 6.16
CA GLN A 27 -9.36 9.75 6.09
C GLN A 27 -10.50 8.72 6.04
N MET A 28 -11.75 9.16 6.11
CA MET A 28 -12.90 8.26 6.01
C MET A 28 -13.15 7.87 4.55
N ARG A 29 -13.28 6.57 4.30
CA ARG A 29 -13.67 6.06 2.98
C ARG A 29 -14.56 4.83 3.09
N TYR A 30 -15.29 4.54 2.01
CA TYR A 30 -15.82 3.21 1.80
C TYR A 30 -14.70 2.26 1.43
N GLY A 31 -14.68 1.06 2.02
CA GLY A 31 -13.74 0.02 1.64
C GLY A 31 -14.13 -1.34 2.19
N CYS A 32 -13.30 -2.34 1.90
CA CYS A 32 -13.50 -3.72 2.28
C CYS A 32 -12.26 -4.29 2.97
N ARG A 33 -12.48 -5.22 3.89
CA ARG A 33 -11.44 -6.00 4.57
C ARG A 33 -11.86 -7.45 4.71
N ILE A 34 -10.88 -8.33 4.85
CA ILE A 34 -11.12 -9.74 5.14
C ILE A 34 -11.26 -9.89 6.66
N TYR A 35 -12.37 -10.46 7.10
CA TYR A 35 -12.65 -10.76 8.49
C TYR A 35 -13.30 -12.14 8.56
N ASN A 36 -12.75 -13.06 9.36
CA ASN A 36 -13.24 -14.44 9.49
C ASN A 36 -13.45 -15.15 8.13
N ALA A 37 -12.46 -15.07 7.24
CA ALA A 37 -12.54 -15.64 5.88
C ALA A 37 -13.72 -15.13 5.02
N GLN A 38 -14.29 -13.98 5.36
CA GLN A 38 -15.36 -13.32 4.63
C GLN A 38 -15.01 -11.84 4.36
N CYS A 39 -15.56 -11.30 3.28
CA CYS A 39 -15.42 -9.88 2.98
C CYS A 39 -16.43 -9.05 3.77
N SER A 40 -15.91 -8.15 4.59
CA SER A 40 -16.70 -7.13 5.29
C SER A 40 -16.41 -5.78 4.68
N CYS A 41 -17.44 -5.07 4.22
CA CYS A 41 -17.33 -3.76 3.58
C CYS A 41 -18.17 -2.72 4.32
N GLY A 42 -17.68 -1.49 4.38
CA GLY A 42 -18.35 -0.41 5.09
C GLY A 42 -17.63 0.93 4.93
N TYR A 43 -18.15 1.93 5.64
CA TYR A 43 -17.50 3.23 5.81
C TYR A 43 -16.69 3.23 7.09
N GLY A 44 -15.53 3.89 7.07
CA GLY A 44 -14.62 3.95 8.21
C GLY A 44 -13.25 4.46 7.79
N CYS A 45 -12.26 4.29 8.65
CA CYS A 45 -10.93 4.84 8.41
C CYS A 45 -10.22 4.10 7.27
N LYS A 46 -9.52 4.84 6.40
CA LYS A 46 -8.76 4.29 5.27
C LYS A 46 -7.79 3.19 5.70
N ALA A 47 -7.19 3.31 6.88
CA ALA A 47 -6.26 2.34 7.45
C ALA A 47 -6.90 0.97 7.73
N GLU A 48 -8.22 0.90 7.94
CA GLU A 48 -8.93 -0.34 8.23
C GLU A 48 -9.26 -1.17 6.98
N TYR A 49 -9.28 -0.53 5.81
CA TYR A 49 -9.72 -1.16 4.56
C TYR A 49 -8.56 -1.42 3.61
N ARG A 50 -8.23 -2.69 3.43
CA ARG A 50 -7.19 -3.16 2.51
C ARG A 50 -7.64 -3.11 1.04
N TYR A 51 -8.93 -3.25 0.78
CA TYR A 51 -9.51 -3.35 -0.56
C TYR A 51 -10.50 -2.23 -0.80
N ASP A 52 -10.60 -1.76 -2.04
CA ASP A 52 -11.53 -0.68 -2.40
C ASP A 52 -12.93 -1.23 -2.75
N THR A 53 -13.01 -2.46 -3.28
CA THR A 53 -14.27 -3.10 -3.66
C THR A 53 -14.45 -4.49 -3.03
N ASN A 54 -15.72 -4.93 -2.97
CA ASN A 54 -16.05 -6.26 -2.47
C ASN A 54 -15.49 -7.37 -3.38
N GLU A 55 -15.42 -7.12 -4.69
CA GLU A 55 -14.88 -8.07 -5.66
C GLU A 55 -13.37 -8.25 -5.49
N ASP A 56 -12.61 -7.17 -5.28
CA ASP A 56 -11.17 -7.26 -4.99
C ASP A 56 -10.91 -8.06 -3.70
N CYS A 57 -11.75 -7.85 -2.68
CA CYS A 57 -11.67 -8.61 -1.45
C CYS A 57 -11.99 -10.10 -1.67
N LYS A 58 -13.03 -10.44 -2.44
CA LYS A 58 -13.38 -11.84 -2.76
C LYS A 58 -12.29 -12.52 -3.58
N LEU A 59 -11.67 -11.80 -4.50
CA LEU A 59 -10.53 -12.29 -5.28
C LEU A 59 -9.36 -12.64 -4.37
N ALA A 60 -9.07 -11.78 -3.38
CA ALA A 60 -8.05 -12.05 -2.37
C ALA A 60 -8.41 -13.26 -1.48
N LEU A 61 -9.67 -13.40 -1.06
CA LEU A 61 -10.16 -14.56 -0.28
C LEU A 61 -10.03 -15.89 -1.01
N ARG A 62 -10.30 -15.91 -2.32
CA ARG A 62 -10.26 -17.13 -3.14
C ARG A 62 -8.83 -17.63 -3.37
N GLY A 63 -7.82 -16.87 -2.95
CA GLY A 63 -6.42 -17.30 -2.88
C GLY A 63 -5.80 -17.73 -4.21
N ARG A 64 -6.51 -17.62 -5.35
CA ARG A 64 -6.04 -18.17 -6.62
C ARG A 64 -6.77 -17.55 -7.81
N LEU A 65 -5.96 -17.13 -8.78
CA LEU A 65 -6.20 -17.05 -10.23
C LEU A 65 -6.01 -15.69 -10.91
N ASN A 66 -5.46 -14.67 -10.27
CA ASN A 66 -4.98 -13.51 -11.04
C ASN A 66 -3.64 -12.98 -10.56
N ASP A 67 -2.72 -13.89 -10.22
CA ASP A 67 -1.32 -13.52 -10.08
C ASP A 67 -0.79 -13.13 -11.45
N ILE A 68 -0.68 -11.81 -11.64
CA ILE A 68 -0.17 -11.18 -12.84
C ILE A 68 1.28 -11.59 -13.11
N CYS A 69 2.06 -11.90 -12.07
CA CYS A 69 3.42 -12.41 -12.19
C CYS A 69 3.44 -13.77 -12.88
N TYR A 70 2.49 -14.66 -12.55
CA TYR A 70 2.36 -15.95 -13.20
C TYR A 70 1.73 -15.85 -14.59
N ARG A 71 0.66 -15.05 -14.75
CA ARG A 71 -0.10 -14.99 -16.01
C ARG A 71 0.61 -14.26 -17.13
N SER A 72 1.26 -13.14 -16.82
CA SER A 72 1.81 -12.23 -17.83
C SER A 72 3.33 -12.08 -17.77
N ASN A 73 3.96 -12.60 -16.70
CA ASN A 73 5.38 -12.43 -16.40
C ASN A 73 5.92 -11.06 -16.82
N PRO A 74 5.45 -9.97 -16.18
CA PRO A 74 5.63 -8.62 -16.70
C PRO A 74 7.07 -8.09 -16.61
N CYS A 75 7.95 -8.74 -15.85
CA CYS A 75 9.33 -8.33 -15.61
C CYS A 75 10.27 -8.97 -16.63
N LEU A 76 11.03 -8.15 -17.35
CA LEU A 76 11.97 -8.58 -18.38
C LEU A 76 13.35 -8.91 -17.78
N HIS A 77 14.21 -9.54 -18.59
CA HIS A 77 15.63 -9.77 -18.29
C HIS A 77 15.93 -10.46 -16.95
N GLY A 78 15.03 -11.34 -16.49
CA GLY A 78 15.20 -12.07 -15.23
C GLY A 78 14.82 -11.28 -13.98
N GLY A 79 14.14 -10.13 -14.12
CA GLY A 79 13.60 -9.40 -12.98
C GLY A 79 12.61 -10.22 -12.17
N SER A 80 12.69 -10.14 -10.84
CA SER A 80 11.77 -10.84 -9.94
C SER A 80 10.44 -10.10 -9.84
N CYS A 81 9.33 -10.81 -10.04
CA CYS A 81 7.99 -10.23 -9.96
C CYS A 81 7.35 -10.48 -8.58
N SER A 82 6.70 -9.45 -8.02
CA SER A 82 5.89 -9.57 -6.81
C SER A 82 4.53 -8.92 -7.00
N GLN A 83 3.46 -9.64 -6.65
CA GLN A 83 2.10 -9.10 -6.68
C GLN A 83 1.89 -8.11 -5.53
N ILE A 84 1.33 -6.94 -5.84
CA ILE A 84 1.01 -5.89 -4.85
C ILE A 84 -0.45 -5.45 -4.97
N SER A 85 -0.99 -4.82 -3.93
CA SER A 85 -2.32 -4.15 -3.96
C SER A 85 -2.11 -2.65 -3.70
N PRO A 86 -2.71 -1.69 -4.44
CA PRO A 86 -3.56 -1.75 -5.64
C PRO A 86 -2.76 -1.39 -6.94
N ASN A 87 -3.47 -1.15 -8.07
CA ASN A 87 -2.98 -0.94 -9.45
C ASN A 87 -1.56 -0.36 -9.61
N PRO A 88 -0.68 -0.93 -10.46
CA PRO A 88 -0.92 -1.93 -11.52
C PRO A 88 -0.98 -3.39 -11.04
N GLY A 89 -0.92 -3.63 -9.72
CA GLY A 89 -1.05 -4.98 -9.16
C GLY A 89 0.25 -5.80 -9.13
N PHE A 90 1.38 -5.22 -9.58
CA PHE A 90 2.69 -5.86 -9.52
C PHE A 90 3.83 -4.85 -9.32
N LYS A 91 4.96 -5.37 -8.85
CA LYS A 91 6.25 -4.67 -8.79
C LYS A 91 7.36 -5.60 -9.26
N CYS A 92 8.22 -5.09 -10.14
CA CYS A 92 9.44 -5.77 -10.57
C CYS A 92 10.62 -5.34 -9.72
N ARG A 93 11.47 -6.31 -9.35
CA ARG A 93 12.80 -6.07 -8.78
C ARG A 93 13.85 -6.42 -9.84
N CYS A 94 14.62 -5.41 -10.26
CA CYS A 94 15.60 -5.54 -11.34
C CYS A 94 17.05 -5.59 -10.83
N GLU A 95 17.28 -5.54 -9.52
CA GLU A 95 18.61 -5.63 -8.90
C GLU A 95 19.35 -6.88 -9.39
N GLY A 96 20.63 -6.73 -9.75
CA GLY A 96 21.46 -7.83 -10.24
C GLY A 96 21.18 -8.28 -11.68
N THR A 97 20.18 -7.70 -12.37
CA THR A 97 19.89 -8.03 -13.79
C THR A 97 20.70 -7.18 -14.77
N GLY A 98 21.23 -6.04 -14.33
CA GLY A 98 21.82 -5.03 -15.24
C GLY A 98 20.77 -4.19 -15.99
N TYR A 99 19.50 -4.23 -15.55
CA TYR A 99 18.40 -3.45 -16.07
C TYR A 99 17.66 -2.69 -14.96
N TYR A 100 16.93 -1.65 -15.34
CA TYR A 100 16.10 -0.84 -14.46
C TYR A 100 14.79 -0.43 -15.17
N GLY A 101 13.87 0.20 -14.44
CA GLY A 101 12.56 0.59 -14.96
C GLY A 101 11.41 -0.20 -14.34
N THR A 102 10.18 0.09 -14.77
CA THR A 102 8.98 -0.52 -14.15
C THR A 102 8.86 -2.01 -14.47
N ARG A 103 9.42 -2.45 -15.59
CA ARG A 103 9.42 -3.82 -16.09
C ARG A 103 10.83 -4.34 -16.38
N CYS A 104 11.86 -3.68 -15.86
CA CYS A 104 13.26 -3.97 -16.17
C CYS A 104 13.57 -3.85 -17.67
N GLU A 105 12.95 -2.88 -18.34
CA GLU A 105 13.04 -2.68 -19.79
C GLU A 105 14.26 -1.85 -20.23
N LYS A 106 14.90 -1.10 -19.32
CA LYS A 106 16.01 -0.20 -19.63
C LYS A 106 17.34 -0.78 -19.18
N SER A 107 18.33 -0.83 -20.06
CA SER A 107 19.68 -1.28 -19.71
C SER A 107 20.38 -0.27 -18.81
N CYS A 108 21.05 -0.74 -17.76
CA CYS A 108 21.85 0.12 -16.89
C CYS A 108 22.92 0.88 -17.69
N PRO A 109 23.08 2.21 -17.46
CA PRO A 109 24.14 2.96 -18.11
C PRO A 109 25.50 2.44 -17.62
N ALA A 110 26.44 2.23 -18.54
CA ALA A 110 27.79 1.86 -18.13
C ALA A 110 28.38 2.96 -17.25
N SER A 111 29.00 2.58 -16.13
CA SER A 111 29.60 3.47 -15.11
C SER A 111 30.50 4.58 -15.69
N ASN A 112 31.02 4.38 -16.92
CA ASN A 112 31.91 5.32 -17.60
C ASN A 112 31.23 6.24 -18.65
N ASN A 113 29.89 6.27 -18.74
CA ASN A 113 29.19 7.14 -19.69
C ASN A 113 28.99 8.55 -19.13
N LEU A 114 29.88 9.48 -19.51
CA LEU A 114 29.77 10.94 -19.36
C LEU A 114 28.50 11.58 -20.00
N ARG A 115 27.59 10.75 -20.51
CA ARG A 115 26.34 11.15 -21.18
C ARG A 115 25.10 10.85 -20.36
N TYR A 116 25.21 10.18 -19.21
CA TYR A 116 24.08 9.99 -18.32
C TYR A 116 23.76 11.31 -17.60
N ARG A 117 22.68 11.96 -18.03
CA ARG A 117 22.13 13.16 -17.38
C ARG A 117 20.93 12.74 -16.54
N GLY A 118 21.10 12.69 -15.22
CA GLY A 118 20.04 12.38 -14.27
C GLY A 118 20.53 11.65 -13.01
N PRO A 119 19.63 11.38 -12.05
CA PRO A 119 19.93 10.56 -10.89
C PRO A 119 20.18 9.10 -11.32
N PHE A 120 21.30 8.53 -10.92
CA PHE A 120 21.68 7.15 -11.27
C PHE A 120 20.66 6.15 -10.68
N PRO A 121 20.21 5.12 -11.42
CA PRO A 121 19.22 4.18 -10.93
C PRO A 121 19.81 3.32 -9.81
N TYR A 122 19.11 3.17 -8.69
CA TYR A 122 19.59 2.38 -7.56
C TYR A 122 19.68 0.89 -7.91
N GLU A 123 18.80 0.40 -8.81
CA GLU A 123 18.82 -0.98 -9.29
C GLU A 123 20.11 -1.34 -10.06
N CYS A 124 20.84 -0.33 -10.53
CA CYS A 124 22.08 -0.47 -11.30
C CYS A 124 23.36 -0.40 -10.45
N VAL A 125 23.23 -0.15 -9.13
CA VAL A 125 24.38 -0.07 -8.23
C VAL A 125 24.79 -1.49 -7.85
N VAL A 126 25.98 -1.90 -8.27
CA VAL A 126 26.59 -3.17 -7.87
C VAL A 126 27.40 -2.91 -6.59
N ILE A 127 27.00 -3.53 -5.47
CA ILE A 127 27.74 -3.50 -4.19
C ILE A 127 28.70 -4.69 -4.07
#